data_AF-A0AAN6RPP7-F1
#
_entry.id   AF-A0AAN6RPP7-F1
#
_cell.length_a   1.000
_cell.length_b   1.000
_cell.length_c   1.000
_cell.angle_alpha   90.00
_cell.angle_beta   90.00
_cell.angle_gamma   90.00
#
_symmetry.space_group_name_H-M   'P 1'
#
loop_
_entity.id
_entity.type
_entity.pdbx_description
1 polymer ?
#
loop_
_entity_poly.entity_id
_entity_poly.type
_entity_poly.pdbx_seq_one_letter_code
_entity_poly.pdbx_strand_id
1 'polypeptide(L)'
;MAELLGAVAAAAPLAQLSAQILSSGYAFLSKAAKTPIEVRQLLTEAAAFDCVLGRLQNLPYLSTPAISTTTDDPVAAFHKSGIFKEFTDLLVTVQRALDSFVEVDRQRVANLAKRLAWPLREKEVADALRLSRLRGIISRAIEASSVYVISDLSSYRDGESLEDILTWLCPSSIRYQDKTLQRNLTLQLPGSGKWFLDSKQYVSWKQDPDDHLIWINGLPGGGKSILFSGIIQDLQSTNTVKLPGDVILNYFWTPNSETYKESPTVQFLKDLSFQFVASSEGCYHVALRMWKRKAGSALDSSEYLPLLNSFVSQCSRVYLLVDALDETGWQDPQETKTFLETLTHLTGGDKLLDKRLEGFGSSRKSTWKVLLASRLHALISRWTGSWRREPALAVSIDTYAKPDLENFISVELSRRLKVGRLRLRNAALEQEIVTKITRHAGT
;
A
#
# COMPACT_ATOMS: atom_id res chain seq x y z
N MET A 1 36.84 8.25 -0.99
CA MET A 1 36.86 9.74 -0.95
C MET A 1 36.38 10.36 -2.25
N ALA A 2 37.08 10.23 -3.40
CA ALA A 2 36.64 10.85 -4.67
C ALA A 2 35.26 10.38 -5.15
N GLU A 3 34.94 9.08 -5.02
CA GLU A 3 33.65 8.52 -5.44
C GLU A 3 32.50 8.88 -4.48
N LEU A 4 32.80 9.04 -3.18
CA LEU A 4 31.83 9.45 -2.15
C LEU A 4 31.51 10.96 -2.27
N LEU A 5 32.52 11.78 -2.58
CA LEU A 5 32.33 13.18 -3.01
C LEU A 5 31.52 13.27 -4.31
N GLY A 6 31.72 12.33 -5.24
CA GLY A 6 30.94 12.24 -6.48
C GLY A 6 29.45 11.93 -6.26
N ALA A 7 29.13 11.02 -5.33
CA ALA A 7 27.74 10.70 -4.98
C ALA A 7 27.04 11.85 -4.21
N VAL A 8 27.76 12.50 -3.28
CA VAL A 8 27.26 13.71 -2.59
C VAL A 8 27.03 14.86 -3.58
N ALA A 9 27.95 15.03 -4.55
CA ALA A 9 27.80 16.01 -5.63
C ALA A 9 26.64 15.67 -6.58
N ALA A 10 26.37 14.39 -6.85
CA ALA A 10 25.24 13.94 -7.67
C ALA A 10 23.88 14.06 -6.94
N ALA A 11 23.88 13.96 -5.61
CA ALA A 11 22.68 14.10 -4.79
C ALA A 11 22.19 15.56 -4.66
N ALA A 12 23.07 16.55 -4.77
CA ALA A 12 22.71 17.97 -4.65
C ALA A 12 21.76 18.46 -5.76
N PRO A 13 22.03 18.22 -7.07
CA PRO A 13 21.10 18.54 -8.14
C PRO A 13 19.75 17.81 -8.01
N LEU A 14 19.75 16.58 -7.52
CA LEU A 14 18.54 15.78 -7.33
C LEU A 14 17.67 16.31 -6.19
N ALA A 15 18.28 16.72 -5.08
CA ALA A 15 17.58 17.37 -3.98
C ALA A 15 16.93 18.67 -4.46
N GLN A 16 17.68 19.48 -5.21
CA GLN A 16 17.16 20.72 -5.82
C GLN A 16 15.98 20.47 -6.76
N LEU A 17 16.07 19.45 -7.62
CA LEU A 17 15.00 19.07 -8.54
C LEU A 17 13.77 18.54 -7.80
N SER A 18 13.97 17.73 -6.75
CA SER A 18 12.87 17.22 -5.93
C SER A 18 12.16 18.34 -5.16
N ALA A 19 12.91 19.30 -4.61
CA ALA A 19 12.36 20.48 -3.95
C ALA A 19 11.57 21.36 -4.92
N GLN A 20 12.03 21.51 -6.17
CA GLN A 20 11.29 22.21 -7.23
C GLN A 20 9.97 21.52 -7.56
N ILE A 21 9.95 20.20 -7.69
CA ILE A 21 8.75 19.40 -7.94
C ILE A 21 7.76 19.54 -6.78
N LEU A 22 8.26 19.47 -5.53
CA LEU A 22 7.42 19.67 -4.34
C LEU A 22 6.82 21.08 -4.33
N SER A 23 7.62 22.12 -4.58
CA SER A 23 7.13 23.50 -4.61
C SER A 23 6.06 23.72 -5.69
N SER A 24 6.29 23.19 -6.90
CA SER A 24 5.35 23.27 -8.03
C SER A 24 4.09 22.46 -7.77
N GLY A 25 4.24 21.26 -7.22
CA GLY A 25 3.13 20.36 -6.88
C GLY A 25 2.25 20.87 -5.74
N TYR A 26 2.83 21.44 -4.69
CA TYR A 26 2.07 22.08 -3.61
C TYR A 26 1.38 23.37 -4.07
N ALA A 27 2.01 24.15 -4.96
CA ALA A 27 1.36 25.30 -5.60
C ALA A 27 0.19 24.89 -6.50
N PHE A 28 0.22 23.69 -7.08
CA PHE A 28 -0.91 23.10 -7.81
C PHE A 28 -2.01 22.60 -6.86
N LEU A 29 -1.65 21.91 -5.78
CA LEU A 29 -2.59 21.44 -4.75
C LEU A 29 -3.38 22.58 -4.11
N SER A 30 -2.77 23.76 -3.95
CA SER A 30 -3.44 24.94 -3.38
C SER A 30 -4.47 25.57 -4.33
N LYS A 31 -4.35 25.33 -5.65
CA LYS A 31 -5.22 25.93 -6.69
C LYS A 31 -6.28 24.98 -7.23
N ALA A 32 -6.03 23.67 -7.21
CA ALA A 32 -6.96 22.67 -7.71
C ALA A 32 -7.90 22.15 -6.61
N ALA A 33 -9.18 22.55 -6.63
CA ALA A 33 -10.18 22.16 -5.62
C ALA A 33 -10.47 20.64 -5.55
N LYS A 34 -10.06 19.87 -6.57
CA LYS A 34 -10.16 18.40 -6.63
C LYS A 34 -8.95 17.81 -7.34
N THR A 35 -7.82 17.74 -6.64
CA THR A 35 -6.61 17.11 -7.18
C THR A 35 -6.74 15.59 -7.18
N PRO A 36 -6.37 14.89 -8.28
CA PRO A 36 -6.25 13.44 -8.29
C PRO A 36 -5.29 12.96 -7.19
N ILE A 37 -5.62 11.85 -6.53
CA ILE A 37 -4.85 11.30 -5.40
C ILE A 37 -3.47 10.79 -5.85
N GLU A 38 -3.34 10.46 -7.13
CA GLU A 38 -2.12 10.01 -7.79
C GLU A 38 -1.04 11.11 -7.75
N VAL A 39 -1.43 12.38 -7.94
CA VAL A 39 -0.53 13.53 -7.79
C VAL A 39 -0.09 13.67 -6.34
N ARG A 40 -0.99 13.42 -5.38
CA ARG A 40 -0.65 13.45 -3.95
C ARG A 40 0.31 12.32 -3.59
N GLN A 41 0.10 11.11 -4.11
CA GLN A 41 1.01 9.96 -3.91
C GLN A 41 2.40 10.25 -4.50
N LEU A 42 2.46 10.77 -5.72
CA LEU A 42 3.71 11.14 -6.38
C LEU A 42 4.48 12.22 -5.60
N LEU A 43 3.79 13.26 -5.13
CA LEU A 43 4.40 14.30 -4.29
C LEU A 43 4.83 13.77 -2.91
N THR A 44 4.07 12.83 -2.35
CA THR A 44 4.41 12.17 -1.08
C THR A 44 5.67 11.33 -1.23
N GLU A 45 5.80 10.59 -2.33
CA GLU A 45 7.00 9.82 -2.64
C GLU A 45 8.21 10.73 -2.95
N ALA A 46 8.00 11.83 -3.67
CA ALA A 46 9.04 12.84 -3.91
C ALA A 46 9.53 13.49 -2.59
N ALA A 47 8.63 13.76 -1.65
CA ALA A 47 8.97 14.32 -0.33
C ALA A 47 9.74 13.32 0.54
N ALA A 48 9.30 12.06 0.53
CA ALA A 48 10.01 10.99 1.23
C ALA A 48 11.44 10.80 0.67
N PHE A 49 11.61 10.99 -0.64
CA PHE A 49 12.90 10.93 -1.29
C PHE A 49 13.82 12.13 -0.95
N ASP A 50 13.29 13.35 -0.93
CA ASP A 50 14.06 14.54 -0.51
C ASP A 50 14.65 14.36 0.90
N CYS A 51 13.90 13.70 1.81
CA CYS A 51 14.40 13.34 3.14
C CYS A 51 15.59 12.37 3.09
N VAL A 52 15.54 11.37 2.20
CA VAL A 52 16.62 10.38 2.02
C VAL A 52 17.87 11.04 1.42
N LEU A 53 17.71 11.94 0.45
CA LEU A 53 18.82 12.72 -0.09
C LEU A 53 19.44 13.66 0.93
N GLY A 54 18.62 14.31 1.75
CA GLY A 54 19.09 15.13 2.86
C GLY A 54 19.94 14.32 3.84
N ARG A 55 19.58 13.05 4.12
CA ARG A 55 20.41 12.16 4.95
C ARG A 55 21.72 11.79 4.28
N LEU A 56 21.72 11.55 2.96
CA LEU A 56 22.92 11.25 2.19
C LEU A 56 23.90 12.43 2.17
N GLN A 57 23.40 13.66 2.03
CA GLN A 57 24.20 14.89 2.07
C GLN A 57 24.79 15.18 3.46
N ASN A 58 24.10 14.77 4.53
CA ASN A 58 24.51 15.00 5.92
C ASN A 58 25.29 13.83 6.54
N LEU A 59 25.81 12.89 5.74
CA LEU A 59 26.62 11.79 6.27
C LEU A 59 27.92 12.32 6.93
N PRO A 60 28.23 11.91 8.17
CA PRO A 60 29.29 12.52 9.01
C PRO A 60 30.73 12.31 8.52
N TYR A 61 30.94 11.58 7.42
CA TYR A 61 32.28 11.31 6.86
C TYR A 61 32.92 12.50 6.12
N LEU A 62 32.20 13.62 5.95
CA LEU A 62 32.73 14.82 5.28
C LEU A 62 33.62 15.71 6.17
N SER A 63 33.84 15.37 7.46
CA SER A 63 34.54 16.26 8.41
C SER A 63 35.71 15.66 9.18
N THR A 64 36.13 14.42 8.93
CA THR A 64 37.30 13.82 9.63
C THR A 64 38.30 13.19 8.67
N PRO A 65 39.61 13.53 8.75
CA PRO A 65 40.62 12.89 7.92
C PRO A 65 41.06 11.54 8.53
N ALA A 66 41.05 10.52 7.66
CA ALA A 66 41.76 9.23 7.74
C ALA A 66 41.20 8.14 8.69
N ILE A 67 41.03 6.90 8.20
CA ILE A 67 42.03 5.81 8.13
C ILE A 67 41.44 4.59 7.39
N SER A 68 42.29 3.97 6.54
CA SER A 68 42.29 2.64 5.88
C SER A 68 41.02 2.15 5.16
N THR A 69 40.97 2.16 3.83
CA THR A 69 41.41 1.05 2.94
C THR A 69 40.82 -0.33 3.29
N THR A 70 39.53 -0.51 3.03
CA THR A 70 39.01 -1.73 2.41
C THR A 70 38.04 -1.32 1.32
N THR A 71 38.30 -1.83 0.12
CA THR A 71 37.49 -1.72 -1.09
C THR A 71 36.04 -2.11 -0.84
N ASP A 72 35.13 -1.47 -1.59
CA ASP A 72 33.67 -1.64 -1.60
C ASP A 72 32.88 -0.72 -0.66
N ASP A 73 32.99 0.57 -0.95
CA ASP A 73 32.10 1.62 -0.46
C ASP A 73 30.76 1.57 -1.24
N PRO A 74 29.62 1.26 -0.60
CA PRO A 74 28.33 1.08 -1.29
C PRO A 74 27.91 2.32 -2.07
N VAL A 75 28.28 3.51 -1.57
CA VAL A 75 27.99 4.80 -2.19
C VAL A 75 28.69 4.96 -3.55
N ALA A 76 29.87 4.36 -3.72
CA ALA A 76 30.58 4.34 -5.01
C ALA A 76 29.91 3.42 -6.04
N ALA A 77 29.28 2.33 -5.60
CA ALA A 77 28.50 1.43 -6.46
C ALA A 77 27.23 2.11 -6.99
N PHE A 78 26.60 3.01 -6.21
CA PHE A 78 25.44 3.82 -6.66
C PHE A 78 25.76 4.77 -7.81
N HIS A 79 26.93 5.42 -7.76
CA HIS A 79 27.30 6.35 -8.83
C HIS A 79 27.53 5.61 -10.16
N LYS A 80 28.02 4.36 -10.10
CA LYS A 80 28.28 3.53 -11.29
C LYS A 80 27.05 2.76 -11.80
N SER A 81 25.96 2.66 -11.03
CA SER A 81 24.77 1.87 -11.38
C SER A 81 23.77 2.60 -12.30
N GLY A 82 23.95 3.89 -12.58
CA GLY A 82 23.04 4.67 -13.43
C GLY A 82 21.70 5.04 -12.78
N ILE A 83 21.48 4.62 -11.52
CA ILE A 83 20.25 4.87 -10.76
C ILE A 83 19.97 6.37 -10.64
N PHE A 84 20.99 7.19 -10.36
CA PHE A 84 20.80 8.65 -10.28
C PHE A 84 20.35 9.26 -11.61
N LYS A 85 20.78 8.70 -12.74
CA LYS A 85 20.39 9.17 -14.07
C LYS A 85 18.94 8.81 -14.36
N GLU A 86 18.55 7.55 -14.16
CA GLU A 86 17.16 7.13 -14.35
C GLU A 86 16.20 7.88 -13.41
N PHE A 87 16.65 8.15 -12.19
CA PHE A 87 15.92 8.97 -11.24
C PHE A 87 15.77 10.43 -11.70
N THR A 88 16.84 11.01 -12.24
CA THR A 88 16.80 12.36 -12.86
C THR A 88 15.80 12.37 -14.01
N ASP A 89 15.83 11.38 -14.90
CA ASP A 89 14.95 11.30 -16.06
C ASP A 89 13.46 11.19 -15.64
N LEU A 90 13.20 10.47 -14.55
CA LEU A 90 11.86 10.28 -13.98
C LEU A 90 11.33 11.57 -13.34
N LEU A 91 12.13 12.23 -12.50
CA LEU A 91 11.79 13.52 -11.91
C LEU A 91 11.58 14.60 -12.99
N VAL A 92 12.43 14.62 -14.01
CA VAL A 92 12.27 15.56 -15.14
C VAL A 92 10.97 15.29 -15.90
N THR A 93 10.57 14.02 -16.06
CA THR A 93 9.28 13.68 -16.69
C THR A 93 8.11 14.20 -15.87
N VAL A 94 8.15 14.02 -14.54
CA VAL A 94 7.14 14.55 -13.61
C VAL A 94 7.10 16.08 -13.63
N GLN A 95 8.25 16.74 -13.60
CA GLN A 95 8.35 18.20 -13.65
C GLN A 95 7.78 18.76 -14.96
N ARG A 96 8.12 18.16 -16.12
CA ARG A 96 7.54 18.54 -17.42
C ARG A 96 6.02 18.36 -17.45
N ALA A 97 5.51 17.29 -16.85
CA ALA A 97 4.07 17.08 -16.74
C ALA A 97 3.44 18.21 -15.93
N LEU A 98 3.97 18.54 -14.76
CA LEU A 98 3.50 19.66 -13.93
C LEU A 98 3.57 21.02 -14.64
N ASP A 99 4.68 21.32 -15.32
CA ASP A 99 4.88 22.59 -16.04
C ASP A 99 3.91 22.76 -17.22
N SER A 100 3.60 21.68 -17.93
CA SER A 100 2.61 21.69 -19.02
C SER A 100 1.22 22.12 -18.56
N PHE A 101 0.88 21.93 -17.27
CA PHE A 101 -0.37 22.42 -16.69
C PHE A 101 -0.32 23.90 -16.32
N VAL A 102 0.83 24.39 -15.85
CA VAL A 102 1.02 25.79 -15.47
C VAL A 102 0.94 26.72 -16.69
N GLU A 103 1.41 26.27 -17.86
CA GLU A 103 1.29 27.03 -19.11
C GLU A 103 -0.16 27.14 -19.62
N VAL A 104 -0.97 26.09 -19.46
CA VAL A 104 -2.38 26.08 -19.89
C VAL A 104 -3.24 27.04 -19.06
N ASP A 105 -2.88 27.28 -17.79
CA ASP A 105 -3.60 28.19 -16.89
C ASP A 105 -3.37 29.69 -17.24
N ARG A 106 -2.33 30.02 -18.04
CA ARG A 106 -2.18 31.38 -18.61
C ARG A 106 -3.15 31.67 -19.75
N GLN A 107 -3.72 30.65 -20.40
CA GLN A 107 -4.65 30.80 -21.52
C GLN A 107 -6.09 30.46 -21.11
N ARG A 108 -6.76 31.46 -20.53
CA ARG A 108 -8.21 31.62 -20.29
C ARG A 108 -9.09 30.35 -20.14
N VAL A 109 -9.60 30.24 -18.92
CA VAL A 109 -10.68 29.41 -18.39
C VAL A 109 -12.01 29.59 -19.15
N ALA A 110 -12.47 28.53 -19.85
CA ALA A 110 -13.88 28.35 -20.23
C ALA A 110 -14.27 26.88 -20.51
N ASN A 111 -13.32 25.99 -20.77
CA ASN A 111 -13.59 24.59 -21.14
C ASN A 111 -13.12 23.56 -20.09
N LEU A 112 -13.05 23.95 -18.81
CA LEU A 112 -12.46 23.14 -17.74
C LEU A 112 -13.17 21.78 -17.54
N ALA A 113 -14.50 21.72 -17.67
CA ALA A 113 -15.25 20.49 -17.41
C ALA A 113 -15.12 19.42 -18.53
N LYS A 114 -14.80 19.81 -19.77
CA LYS A 114 -14.62 18.87 -20.90
C LYS A 114 -13.16 18.49 -21.16
N ARG A 115 -12.21 19.10 -20.45
CA ARG A 115 -10.77 18.80 -20.47
C ARG A 115 -10.23 18.21 -19.17
N LEU A 116 -11.10 17.90 -18.21
CA LEU A 116 -10.86 16.94 -17.10
C LEU A 116 -10.63 15.49 -17.59
N ALA A 117 -10.30 15.31 -18.86
CA ALA A 117 -9.60 14.13 -19.39
C ALA A 117 -8.10 14.37 -19.20
N TRP A 118 -7.68 14.29 -17.95
CA TRP A 118 -6.28 14.11 -17.57
C TRP A 118 -5.71 12.87 -18.31
N PRO A 119 -4.61 12.95 -19.07
CA PRO A 119 -4.16 11.85 -19.95
C PRO A 119 -3.27 10.85 -19.22
N LEU A 120 -3.48 10.61 -17.93
CA LEU A 120 -2.52 9.87 -17.10
C LEU A 120 -3.23 8.64 -16.54
N ARG A 121 -3.14 7.55 -17.30
CA ARG A 121 -3.88 6.30 -17.03
C ARG A 121 -3.00 5.11 -16.67
N GLU A 122 -1.68 5.15 -16.85
CA GLU A 122 -0.84 3.94 -16.76
C GLU A 122 0.61 4.20 -16.38
N LYS A 123 1.28 5.07 -17.15
CA LYS A 123 2.72 5.32 -17.05
C LYS A 123 3.14 5.94 -15.71
N GLU A 124 2.35 6.88 -15.17
CA GLU A 124 2.77 7.62 -13.97
C GLU A 124 2.62 6.86 -12.65
N VAL A 125 1.69 5.89 -12.58
CA VAL A 125 1.60 4.97 -11.43
C VAL A 125 2.78 4.01 -11.46
N ALA A 126 3.17 3.53 -12.65
CA ALA A 126 4.40 2.77 -12.83
C ALA A 126 5.62 3.62 -12.44
N ASP A 127 5.66 4.90 -12.82
CA ASP A 127 6.71 5.84 -12.45
C ASP A 127 6.74 6.12 -10.93
N ALA A 128 5.60 6.25 -10.27
CA ALA A 128 5.51 6.41 -8.81
C ALA A 128 5.98 5.15 -8.06
N LEU A 129 5.62 3.96 -8.55
CA LEU A 129 6.10 2.68 -8.03
C LEU A 129 7.61 2.53 -8.27
N ARG A 130 8.13 2.94 -9.43
CA ARG A 130 9.56 2.99 -9.74
C ARG A 130 10.28 3.94 -8.78
N LEU A 131 9.74 5.14 -8.52
CA LEU A 131 10.29 6.08 -7.52
C LEU A 131 10.31 5.49 -6.12
N SER A 132 9.22 4.85 -5.69
CA SER A 132 9.11 4.22 -4.36
C SER A 132 10.14 3.09 -4.20
N ARG A 133 10.37 2.31 -5.26
CA ARG A 133 11.42 1.28 -5.32
C ARG A 133 12.81 1.87 -5.26
N LEU A 134 13.12 2.87 -6.09
CA LEU A 134 14.43 3.53 -6.11
C LEU A 134 14.77 4.16 -4.76
N ARG A 135 13.79 4.79 -4.10
CA ARG A 135 13.93 5.27 -2.71
C ARG A 135 14.28 4.12 -1.76
N GLY A 136 13.65 2.96 -1.92
CA GLY A 136 13.93 1.76 -1.12
C GLY A 136 15.38 1.29 -1.23
N ILE A 137 15.94 1.25 -2.45
CA ILE A 137 17.35 0.91 -2.69
C ILE A 137 18.28 1.85 -1.93
N ILE A 138 18.06 3.17 -2.08
CA ILE A 138 18.95 4.19 -1.51
C ILE A 138 18.83 4.21 0.03
N SER A 139 17.61 4.09 0.58
CA SER A 139 17.40 4.07 2.03
C SER A 139 18.11 2.87 2.67
N ARG A 140 18.00 1.68 2.06
CA ARG A 140 18.67 0.47 2.54
C ARG A 140 20.18 0.56 2.40
N ALA A 141 20.69 1.22 1.38
CA ALA A 141 22.12 1.40 1.22
C ALA A 141 22.74 2.42 2.16
N ILE A 142 21.99 3.46 2.54
CA ILE A 142 22.39 4.36 3.62
C ILE A 142 22.43 3.60 4.96
N GLU A 143 21.54 2.61 5.13
CA GLU A 143 21.44 1.78 6.35
C GLU A 143 22.40 0.57 6.38
N ALA A 144 22.85 0.06 5.23
CA ALA A 144 23.61 -1.19 5.13
C ALA A 144 25.12 -1.00 4.96
N SER A 145 25.90 -1.68 5.80
CA SER A 145 27.35 -1.87 5.61
C SER A 145 27.62 -2.78 4.40
N SER A 146 27.93 -2.15 3.26
CA SER A 146 28.61 -2.60 2.03
C SER A 146 28.20 -3.90 1.28
N VAL A 147 27.78 -5.00 1.89
CA VAL A 147 27.77 -6.32 1.19
C VAL A 147 26.45 -6.66 0.47
N TYR A 148 25.29 -6.27 1.00
CA TYR A 148 23.98 -6.58 0.39
C TYR A 148 23.60 -5.67 -0.80
N VAL A 149 24.11 -4.44 -0.80
CA VAL A 149 23.83 -3.45 -1.84
C VAL A 149 24.38 -3.88 -3.21
N ILE A 150 25.54 -4.54 -3.22
CA ILE A 150 26.24 -4.89 -4.47
C ILE A 150 25.51 -6.00 -5.23
N SER A 151 24.90 -6.96 -4.53
CA SER A 151 24.06 -7.97 -5.19
C SER A 151 22.81 -7.36 -5.81
N ASP A 152 22.11 -6.46 -5.10
CA ASP A 152 20.89 -5.81 -5.60
C ASP A 152 21.17 -4.88 -6.79
N LEU A 153 22.27 -4.12 -6.75
CA LEU A 153 22.73 -3.26 -7.84
C LEU A 153 23.17 -4.05 -9.09
N SER A 154 23.73 -5.25 -8.92
CA SER A 154 24.16 -6.09 -10.05
C SER A 154 22.98 -6.62 -10.87
N SER A 155 21.85 -6.89 -10.21
CA SER A 155 20.59 -7.31 -10.85
C SER A 155 19.79 -6.17 -11.49
N TYR A 156 20.04 -4.91 -11.12
CA TYR A 156 19.47 -3.74 -11.79
C TYR A 156 20.00 -3.58 -13.24
N ARG A 157 21.13 -4.21 -13.55
CA ARG A 157 21.79 -4.16 -14.87
C ARG A 157 21.18 -5.11 -15.91
N ASP A 158 20.42 -6.11 -15.47
CA ASP A 158 19.73 -7.03 -16.36
C ASP A 158 18.42 -6.36 -16.81
N GLY A 159 18.40 -5.82 -18.03
CA GLY A 159 17.34 -4.96 -18.59
C GLY A 159 15.96 -5.61 -18.81
N GLU A 160 15.52 -6.51 -17.92
CA GLU A 160 14.17 -7.06 -17.89
C GLU A 160 13.25 -6.14 -17.09
N SER A 161 12.15 -5.70 -17.72
CA SER A 161 11.26 -4.72 -17.11
C SER A 161 10.54 -5.35 -15.92
N LEU A 162 10.43 -4.60 -14.82
CA LEU A 162 9.55 -4.93 -13.70
C LEU A 162 8.13 -5.29 -14.18
N GLU A 163 7.67 -4.61 -15.22
CA GLU A 163 6.37 -4.85 -15.84
C GLU A 163 6.26 -6.26 -16.43
N ASP A 164 7.34 -6.82 -16.98
CA ASP A 164 7.34 -8.17 -17.55
C ASP A 164 7.15 -9.22 -16.45
N ILE A 165 7.84 -9.04 -15.31
CA ILE A 165 7.72 -9.96 -14.16
C ILE A 165 6.36 -9.83 -13.50
N LEU A 166 5.86 -8.60 -13.32
CA LEU A 166 4.53 -8.37 -12.76
C LEU A 166 3.43 -8.96 -13.65
N THR A 167 3.56 -8.79 -14.96
CA THR A 167 2.64 -9.38 -15.95
C THR A 167 2.72 -10.90 -15.93
N TRP A 168 3.92 -11.47 -15.78
CA TRP A 168 4.11 -12.92 -15.66
C TRP A 168 3.47 -13.50 -14.39
N LEU A 169 3.61 -12.83 -13.24
CA LEU A 169 3.05 -13.28 -11.96
C LEU A 169 1.53 -13.22 -11.92
N CYS A 170 0.96 -12.13 -12.44
CA CYS A 170 -0.49 -12.04 -12.53
C CYS A 170 -0.93 -11.21 -13.74
N PRO A 171 -1.18 -11.87 -14.89
CA PRO A 171 -1.65 -11.20 -16.09
C PRO A 171 -2.99 -10.47 -15.90
N SER A 172 -3.83 -10.95 -14.97
CA SER A 172 -5.15 -10.39 -14.66
C SER A 172 -5.14 -9.28 -13.59
N SER A 173 -4.04 -9.06 -12.87
CA SER A 173 -4.02 -8.17 -11.68
C SER A 173 -3.81 -6.71 -11.98
N ILE A 174 -3.64 -6.31 -13.25
CA ILE A 174 -3.37 -4.91 -13.56
C ILE A 174 -4.62 -4.07 -13.23
N ARG A 175 -4.58 -3.46 -12.03
CA ARG A 175 -5.42 -2.37 -11.52
C ARG A 175 -6.76 -2.73 -10.87
N TYR A 176 -7.12 -4.00 -10.63
CA TYR A 176 -8.43 -4.27 -9.99
C TYR A 176 -8.45 -3.79 -8.53
N GLN A 177 -7.48 -4.23 -7.73
CA GLN A 177 -7.40 -3.89 -6.30
C GLN A 177 -7.30 -2.38 -6.11
N ASP A 178 -6.46 -1.71 -6.90
CA ASP A 178 -6.31 -0.24 -6.87
C ASP A 178 -7.60 0.48 -7.28
N LYS A 179 -8.27 0.07 -8.37
CA LYS A 179 -9.53 0.70 -8.80
C LYS A 179 -10.61 0.55 -7.73
N THR A 180 -10.71 -0.61 -7.10
CA THR A 180 -11.66 -0.87 -6.02
C THR A 180 -11.34 0.00 -4.80
N LEU A 181 -10.08 0.05 -4.39
CA LEU A 181 -9.61 0.93 -3.32
C LEU A 181 -9.97 2.40 -3.61
N GLN A 182 -9.65 2.91 -4.80
CA GLN A 182 -9.92 4.30 -5.16
C GLN A 182 -11.41 4.63 -5.21
N ARG A 183 -12.21 3.72 -5.74
CA ARG A 183 -13.67 3.84 -5.74
C ARG A 183 -14.21 3.94 -4.31
N ASN A 184 -13.76 3.06 -3.42
CA ASN A 184 -14.21 3.02 -2.03
C ASN A 184 -13.77 4.28 -1.27
N LEU A 185 -12.54 4.75 -1.45
CA LEU A 185 -12.05 6.00 -0.86
C LEU A 185 -12.85 7.22 -1.35
N THR A 186 -13.31 7.22 -2.61
CA THR A 186 -14.16 8.29 -3.14
C THR A 186 -15.56 8.28 -2.51
N LEU A 187 -16.06 7.10 -2.12
CA LEU A 187 -17.34 6.94 -1.43
C LEU A 187 -17.25 7.21 0.08
N GLN A 188 -16.04 7.18 0.64
CA GLN A 188 -15.83 7.41 2.07
C GLN A 188 -16.21 8.84 2.45
N LEU A 189 -17.07 8.95 3.46
CA LEU A 189 -17.40 10.24 4.04
C LEU A 189 -16.24 10.73 4.93
N PRO A 190 -15.82 12.01 4.82
CA PRO A 190 -14.80 12.55 5.71
C PRO A 190 -15.15 12.37 7.19
N GLY A 191 -14.21 11.80 7.94
CA GLY A 191 -14.37 11.52 9.36
C GLY A 191 -15.01 10.15 9.67
N SER A 192 -15.54 9.43 8.69
CA SER A 192 -16.05 8.06 8.92
C SER A 192 -14.93 7.06 9.17
N GLY A 193 -15.18 6.10 10.06
CA GLY A 193 -14.22 5.07 10.45
C GLY A 193 -13.22 5.51 11.53
N LYS A 194 -13.25 6.77 11.98
CA LYS A 194 -12.37 7.27 13.05
C LYS A 194 -12.51 6.51 14.36
N TRP A 195 -13.74 6.10 14.70
CA TRP A 195 -14.00 5.29 15.89
C TRP A 195 -13.15 4.01 15.94
N PHE A 196 -12.79 3.46 14.77
CA PHE A 196 -11.92 2.29 14.64
C PHE A 196 -10.44 2.70 14.52
N LEU A 197 -10.13 3.66 13.65
CA LEU A 197 -8.73 4.10 13.41
C LEU A 197 -8.07 4.73 14.65
N ASP A 198 -8.87 5.33 15.53
CA ASP A 198 -8.39 5.91 16.79
C ASP A 198 -8.53 4.92 17.97
N SER A 199 -9.03 3.70 17.71
CA SER A 199 -9.24 2.69 18.75
C SER A 199 -7.92 2.11 19.26
N LYS A 200 -7.87 1.80 20.56
CA LYS A 200 -6.70 1.13 21.16
C LYS A 200 -6.38 -0.18 20.46
N GLN A 201 -7.42 -0.89 20.06
CA GLN A 201 -7.37 -2.15 19.35
C GLN A 201 -6.60 -2.05 18.03
N TYR A 202 -6.98 -1.10 17.18
CA TYR A 202 -6.32 -0.89 15.90
C TYR A 202 -4.88 -0.39 16.08
N VAL A 203 -4.66 0.55 17.00
CA VAL A 203 -3.33 1.10 17.28
C VAL A 203 -2.38 0.01 17.80
N SER A 204 -2.86 -0.84 18.70
CA SER A 204 -2.11 -1.99 19.23
C SER A 204 -1.78 -2.98 18.12
N TRP A 205 -2.77 -3.42 17.35
CA TRP A 205 -2.55 -4.29 16.19
C TRP A 205 -1.55 -3.71 15.17
N LYS A 206 -1.55 -2.40 14.96
CA LYS A 206 -0.60 -1.76 14.05
C LYS A 206 0.83 -1.78 14.59
N GLN A 207 1.02 -1.61 15.90
CA GLN A 207 2.33 -1.34 16.50
C GLN A 207 2.93 -2.57 17.20
N ASP A 208 2.17 -3.23 18.07
CA ASP A 208 2.61 -4.27 18.99
C ASP A 208 2.95 -5.56 18.25
N PRO A 209 4.19 -6.06 18.23
CA PRO A 209 4.56 -7.29 17.52
C PRO A 209 3.69 -8.52 17.82
N ASP A 210 3.06 -8.63 18.99
CA ASP A 210 2.30 -9.81 19.42
C ASP A 210 0.83 -9.81 18.91
N ASP A 211 0.30 -8.67 18.47
CA ASP A 211 -1.09 -8.57 17.99
C ASP A 211 -1.22 -8.92 16.51
N HIS A 212 -1.56 -10.16 16.18
CA HIS A 212 -1.45 -10.61 14.78
C HIS A 212 -2.74 -10.52 13.97
N LEU A 213 -3.92 -10.47 14.57
CA LEU A 213 -5.19 -10.66 13.85
C LEU A 213 -6.34 -9.79 14.39
N ILE A 214 -6.93 -8.99 13.50
CA ILE A 214 -8.24 -8.34 13.71
C ILE A 214 -9.26 -8.95 12.76
N TRP A 215 -10.46 -9.22 13.26
CA TRP A 215 -11.60 -9.60 12.43
C TRP A 215 -12.74 -8.60 12.57
N ILE A 216 -12.97 -7.83 11.52
CA ILE A 216 -14.11 -6.92 11.40
C ILE A 216 -15.29 -7.68 10.81
N ASN A 217 -16.36 -7.80 11.58
CA ASN A 217 -17.62 -8.38 11.13
C ASN A 217 -18.75 -7.35 11.13
N GLY A 218 -19.80 -7.65 10.37
CA GLY A 218 -21.02 -6.82 10.38
C GLY A 218 -21.96 -7.18 9.24
N LEU A 219 -23.15 -6.58 9.26
CA LEU A 219 -24.19 -6.83 8.26
C LEU A 219 -23.79 -6.40 6.83
N PRO A 220 -24.40 -7.00 5.78
CA PRO A 220 -24.27 -6.52 4.41
C PRO A 220 -24.66 -5.03 4.32
N GLY A 221 -23.88 -4.23 3.60
CA GLY A 221 -24.14 -2.79 3.48
C GLY A 221 -23.68 -1.94 4.68
N GLY A 222 -23.15 -2.53 5.75
CA GLY A 222 -22.64 -1.81 6.93
C GLY A 222 -21.34 -1.00 6.71
N GLY A 223 -20.85 -0.88 5.48
CA GLY A 223 -19.66 -0.07 5.19
C GLY A 223 -18.30 -0.74 5.47
N LYS A 224 -18.25 -2.06 5.69
CA LYS A 224 -17.00 -2.83 5.89
C LYS A 224 -15.91 -2.49 4.86
N SER A 225 -16.21 -2.59 3.57
CA SER A 225 -15.27 -2.29 2.49
C SER A 225 -14.78 -0.84 2.48
N ILE A 226 -15.64 0.11 2.90
CA ILE A 226 -15.27 1.53 3.02
C ILE A 226 -14.31 1.75 4.18
N LEU A 227 -14.62 1.17 5.35
CA LEU A 227 -13.73 1.19 6.52
C LEU A 227 -12.38 0.56 6.17
N PHE A 228 -12.42 -0.60 5.51
CA PHE A 228 -11.24 -1.35 5.07
C PHE A 228 -10.35 -0.53 4.13
N SER A 229 -10.93 0.18 3.16
CA SER A 229 -10.18 1.12 2.30
C SER A 229 -9.56 2.27 3.10
N GLY A 230 -10.28 2.80 4.10
CA GLY A 230 -9.72 3.81 5.02
C GLY A 230 -8.52 3.29 5.83
N ILE A 231 -8.56 2.03 6.26
CA ILE A 231 -7.43 1.37 6.95
C ILE A 231 -6.22 1.25 6.02
N ILE A 232 -6.41 0.83 4.77
CA ILE A 232 -5.33 0.76 3.78
C ILE A 232 -4.69 2.13 3.58
N GLN A 233 -5.52 3.18 3.43
CA GLN A 233 -5.03 4.56 3.29
C GLN A 233 -4.26 5.01 4.53
N ASP A 234 -4.74 4.70 5.73
CA ASP A 234 -4.03 5.00 6.97
C ASP A 234 -2.67 4.30 7.03
N LEU A 235 -2.59 3.00 6.74
CA LEU A 235 -1.33 2.23 6.71
C LEU A 235 -0.35 2.75 5.63
N GLN A 236 -0.85 3.24 4.50
CA GLN A 236 -0.03 3.77 3.42
C GLN A 236 0.46 5.21 3.69
N SER A 237 -0.18 5.94 4.61
CA SER A 237 0.15 7.34 4.88
C SER A 237 1.51 7.49 5.60
N THR A 238 2.28 8.51 5.18
CA THR A 238 3.68 8.77 5.60
C THR A 238 3.85 9.11 7.08
N ASN A 239 2.78 9.46 7.79
CA ASN A 239 2.81 9.75 9.23
C ASN A 239 2.72 8.48 10.09
N THR A 240 2.75 7.31 9.47
CA THR A 240 2.58 6.05 10.17
C THR A 240 3.86 5.22 10.15
N VAL A 241 4.00 4.35 11.15
CA VAL A 241 5.14 3.48 11.48
C VAL A 241 5.41 2.45 10.35
N LYS A 242 5.58 2.88 9.10
CA LYS A 242 6.07 2.03 8.02
C LYS A 242 7.58 2.01 8.12
N LEU A 243 8.11 0.95 8.72
CA LEU A 243 9.55 0.77 8.80
C LEU A 243 10.09 0.29 7.44
N PRO A 244 11.38 0.54 7.16
CA PRO A 244 12.04 -0.07 6.01
C PRO A 244 11.82 -1.59 6.00
N GLY A 245 11.24 -2.10 4.91
CA GLY A 245 10.92 -3.53 4.75
C GLY A 245 9.51 -3.95 5.17
N ASP A 246 8.66 -3.03 5.61
CA ASP A 246 7.24 -3.30 5.81
C ASP A 246 6.48 -3.32 4.47
N VAL A 247 5.69 -4.37 4.26
CA VAL A 247 4.87 -4.56 3.07
C VAL A 247 3.40 -4.54 3.45
N ILE A 248 2.59 -3.85 2.66
CA ILE A 248 1.13 -3.77 2.82
C ILE A 248 0.50 -4.45 1.63
N LEU A 249 -0.34 -5.44 1.89
CA LEU A 249 -1.06 -6.23 0.91
C LEU A 249 -2.56 -6.08 1.17
N ASN A 250 -3.32 -5.96 0.11
CA ASN A 250 -4.77 -5.86 0.18
C ASN A 250 -5.45 -6.74 -0.86
N TYR A 251 -6.59 -7.32 -0.49
CA TYR A 251 -7.38 -8.14 -1.38
C TYR A 251 -8.87 -7.88 -1.16
N PHE A 252 -9.52 -7.35 -2.18
CA PHE A 252 -10.97 -7.22 -2.29
C PHE A 252 -11.50 -8.37 -3.11
N TRP A 253 -12.25 -9.28 -2.49
CA TRP A 253 -13.00 -10.29 -3.22
C TRP A 253 -14.33 -9.72 -3.71
N THR A 254 -14.74 -10.08 -4.93
CA THR A 254 -16.08 -9.75 -5.44
C THR A 254 -16.59 -10.91 -6.29
N PRO A 255 -17.72 -11.53 -5.92
CA PRO A 255 -18.35 -12.56 -6.73
C PRO A 255 -18.69 -12.03 -8.13
N ASN A 256 -18.43 -12.83 -9.16
CA ASN A 256 -18.76 -12.54 -10.56
C ASN A 256 -17.99 -11.39 -11.22
N SER A 257 -16.78 -11.06 -10.78
CA SER A 257 -15.90 -10.26 -11.62
C SER A 257 -15.59 -11.05 -12.91
N GLU A 258 -16.02 -10.56 -14.07
CA GLU A 258 -15.67 -11.11 -15.39
C GLU A 258 -14.14 -11.20 -15.61
N THR A 259 -13.38 -10.52 -14.74
CA THR A 259 -11.92 -10.46 -14.71
C THR A 259 -11.25 -11.75 -14.23
N TYR A 260 -11.91 -12.56 -13.39
CA TYR A 260 -11.29 -13.73 -12.77
C TYR A 260 -11.85 -15.04 -13.36
N LYS A 261 -10.95 -15.81 -13.98
CA LYS A 261 -11.25 -17.15 -14.54
C LYS A 261 -10.82 -18.29 -13.61
N GLU A 262 -10.14 -17.97 -12.52
CA GLU A 262 -9.56 -18.93 -11.59
C GLU A 262 -10.31 -18.94 -10.27
N SER A 263 -10.09 -19.99 -9.47
CA SER A 263 -10.62 -20.08 -8.11
C SER A 263 -10.16 -18.88 -7.26
N PRO A 264 -11.00 -18.40 -6.32
CA PRO A 264 -10.67 -17.31 -5.40
C PRO A 264 -9.29 -17.46 -4.73
N THR A 265 -8.93 -18.67 -4.28
CA THR A 265 -7.66 -18.95 -3.60
C THR A 265 -6.46 -18.71 -4.51
N VAL A 266 -6.51 -19.22 -5.75
CA VAL A 266 -5.41 -19.01 -6.72
C VAL A 266 -5.31 -17.54 -7.10
N GLN A 267 -6.44 -16.86 -7.35
CA GLN A 267 -6.42 -15.43 -7.67
C GLN A 267 -5.84 -14.60 -6.52
N PHE A 268 -6.18 -14.94 -5.28
CA PHE A 268 -5.59 -14.34 -4.09
C PHE A 268 -4.07 -14.50 -4.07
N LEU A 269 -3.56 -15.71 -4.28
CA LEU A 269 -2.11 -15.98 -4.29
C LEU A 269 -1.38 -15.17 -5.38
N LYS A 270 -2.00 -15.04 -6.56
CA LYS A 270 -1.47 -14.25 -7.67
C LYS A 270 -1.44 -12.75 -7.36
N ASP A 271 -2.54 -12.21 -6.86
CA ASP A 271 -2.65 -10.79 -6.48
C ASP A 271 -1.67 -10.43 -5.37
N LEU A 272 -1.47 -11.32 -4.39
CA LEU A 272 -0.44 -11.14 -3.36
C LEU A 272 0.96 -11.15 -3.97
N SER A 273 1.25 -12.09 -4.88
CA SER A 273 2.57 -12.21 -5.50
C SER A 273 2.93 -10.95 -6.29
N PHE A 274 1.96 -10.40 -7.03
CA PHE A 274 2.08 -9.12 -7.70
C PHE A 274 2.40 -8.00 -6.71
N GLN A 275 1.61 -7.86 -5.63
CA GLN A 275 1.78 -6.79 -4.66
C GLN A 275 3.10 -6.87 -3.88
N PHE A 276 3.56 -8.09 -3.55
CA PHE A 276 4.87 -8.30 -2.93
C PHE A 276 6.00 -7.80 -3.82
N VAL A 277 6.00 -8.15 -5.10
CA VAL A 277 7.03 -7.73 -6.05
C VAL A 277 6.96 -6.23 -6.34
N ALA A 278 5.75 -5.67 -6.43
CA ALA A 278 5.57 -4.23 -6.60
C ALA A 278 6.04 -3.42 -5.38
N SER A 279 5.92 -3.99 -4.17
CA SER A 279 6.19 -3.29 -2.91
C SER A 279 7.58 -3.56 -2.32
N SER A 280 8.25 -4.64 -2.73
CA SER A 280 9.53 -5.08 -2.17
C SER A 280 10.47 -5.57 -3.26
N GLU A 281 11.64 -4.95 -3.30
CA GLU A 281 12.69 -5.32 -4.24
C GLU A 281 13.33 -6.68 -3.96
N GLY A 282 13.43 -7.07 -2.68
CA GLY A 282 13.89 -8.41 -2.33
C GLY A 282 12.97 -9.46 -2.94
N CYS A 283 11.66 -9.21 -2.91
CA CYS A 283 10.67 -10.06 -3.58
C CYS A 283 10.84 -10.04 -5.11
N TYR A 284 11.09 -8.87 -5.70
CA TYR A 284 11.40 -8.75 -7.14
C TYR A 284 12.59 -9.63 -7.54
N HIS A 285 13.70 -9.62 -6.79
CA HIS A 285 14.87 -10.44 -7.13
C HIS A 285 14.61 -11.94 -6.97
N VAL A 286 13.82 -12.33 -5.98
CA VAL A 286 13.38 -13.71 -5.83
C VAL A 286 12.51 -14.14 -7.02
N ALA A 287 11.57 -13.29 -7.45
CA ALA A 287 10.71 -13.52 -8.60
C ALA A 287 11.51 -13.59 -9.91
N LEU A 288 12.43 -12.66 -10.13
CA LEU A 288 13.34 -12.62 -11.28
C LEU A 288 14.16 -13.90 -11.40
N ARG A 289 14.71 -14.40 -10.29
CA ARG A 289 15.46 -15.66 -10.28
C ARG A 289 14.58 -16.85 -10.65
N MET A 290 13.30 -16.83 -10.29
CA MET A 290 12.36 -17.87 -10.66
C MET A 290 11.97 -17.77 -12.14
N TRP A 291 11.67 -16.55 -12.61
CA TRP A 291 11.35 -16.26 -14.01
C TRP A 291 12.44 -16.72 -14.97
N LYS A 292 13.72 -16.38 -14.67
CA LYS A 292 14.88 -16.83 -15.46
C LYS A 292 15.03 -18.34 -15.48
N ARG A 293 14.85 -19.01 -14.33
CA ARG A 293 14.89 -20.49 -14.25
C ARG A 293 13.80 -21.15 -15.07
N LYS A 294 12.63 -20.53 -15.16
CA LYS A 294 11.49 -21.01 -15.94
C LYS A 294 11.50 -20.52 -17.40
N ALA A 295 12.51 -19.74 -17.80
CA ALA A 295 12.57 -19.08 -19.11
C ALA A 295 11.26 -18.35 -19.48
N GLY A 296 10.62 -17.72 -18.49
CA GLY A 296 9.34 -17.00 -18.67
C GLY A 296 8.09 -17.89 -18.82
N SER A 297 8.20 -19.21 -18.69
CA SER A 297 7.01 -20.09 -18.67
C SER A 297 6.10 -19.79 -17.47
N ALA A 298 4.78 -19.95 -17.67
CA ALA A 298 3.76 -19.64 -16.67
C ALA A 298 3.96 -20.45 -15.38
N LEU A 299 3.53 -19.87 -14.26
CA LEU A 299 3.51 -20.55 -12.97
C LEU A 299 2.25 -21.39 -12.80
N ASP A 300 2.43 -22.60 -12.28
CA ASP A 300 1.33 -23.45 -11.85
C ASP A 300 0.74 -22.94 -10.54
N SER A 301 -0.54 -23.22 -10.28
CA SER A 301 -1.23 -22.79 -9.05
C SER A 301 -0.51 -23.23 -7.78
N SER A 302 0.12 -24.42 -7.80
CA SER A 302 0.88 -24.98 -6.68
C SER A 302 2.21 -24.26 -6.40
N GLU A 303 2.74 -23.49 -7.35
CA GLU A 303 4.03 -22.81 -7.22
C GLU A 303 3.93 -21.45 -6.50
N TYR A 304 2.74 -20.84 -6.48
CA TYR A 304 2.56 -19.52 -5.86
C TYR A 304 2.74 -19.54 -4.35
N LEU A 305 2.22 -20.55 -3.65
CA LEU A 305 2.33 -20.62 -2.19
C LEU A 305 3.80 -20.73 -1.72
N PRO A 306 4.65 -21.63 -2.28
CA PRO A 306 6.09 -21.64 -2.02
C PRO A 306 6.79 -20.31 -2.37
N LEU A 307 6.40 -19.68 -3.49
CA LEU A 307 6.96 -18.40 -3.90
C LEU A 307 6.64 -17.29 -2.88
N LEU A 308 5.39 -17.17 -2.44
CA LEU A 308 4.99 -16.22 -1.41
C LEU A 308 5.74 -16.44 -0.10
N ASN A 309 5.91 -17.68 0.33
CA ASN A 309 6.72 -17.99 1.52
C ASN A 309 8.16 -17.49 1.39
N SER A 310 8.74 -17.55 0.18
CA SER A 310 10.07 -16.98 -0.08
C SER A 310 10.06 -15.44 -0.08
N PHE A 311 8.99 -14.79 -0.52
CA PHE A 311 8.85 -13.33 -0.43
C PHE A 311 8.76 -12.83 1.00
N VAL A 312 8.02 -13.54 1.85
CA VAL A 312 7.88 -13.17 3.27
C VAL A 312 9.25 -13.05 3.94
N SER A 313 10.19 -13.95 3.63
CA SER A 313 11.56 -13.91 4.17
C SER A 313 12.35 -12.63 3.83
N GLN A 314 11.90 -11.86 2.85
CA GLN A 314 12.50 -10.59 2.41
C GLN A 314 11.87 -9.37 3.09
N CYS A 315 10.84 -9.57 3.93
CA CYS A 315 10.07 -8.52 4.56
C CYS A 315 10.30 -8.49 6.08
N SER A 316 10.25 -7.30 6.68
CA SER A 316 10.29 -7.15 8.14
C SER A 316 8.93 -7.49 8.76
N ARG A 317 7.88 -6.88 8.20
CA ARG A 317 6.49 -7.04 8.60
C ARG A 317 5.60 -7.05 7.37
N VAL A 318 4.54 -7.86 7.40
CA VAL A 318 3.56 -7.93 6.33
C VAL A 318 2.17 -7.65 6.88
N TYR A 319 1.58 -6.54 6.46
CA TYR A 319 0.17 -6.24 6.69
C TYR A 319 -0.64 -6.88 5.58
N LEU A 320 -1.56 -7.77 5.93
CA LEU A 320 -2.45 -8.43 5.00
C LEU A 320 -3.89 -8.09 5.34
N LEU A 321 -4.54 -7.38 4.44
CA LEU A 321 -5.93 -7.01 4.57
C LEU A 321 -6.74 -7.82 3.55
N VAL A 322 -7.78 -8.54 4.01
CA VAL A 322 -8.69 -9.31 3.15
C VAL A 322 -10.14 -8.91 3.40
N ASP A 323 -10.85 -8.45 2.36
CA ASP A 323 -12.28 -8.06 2.41
C ASP A 323 -13.16 -9.06 1.67
N ALA A 324 -14.41 -9.18 2.13
CA ALA A 324 -15.44 -10.08 1.62
C ALA A 324 -15.03 -11.57 1.58
N LEU A 325 -14.26 -12.02 2.59
CA LEU A 325 -13.79 -13.41 2.69
C LEU A 325 -14.92 -14.44 2.70
N ASP A 326 -16.07 -14.09 3.29
CA ASP A 326 -17.26 -14.96 3.33
C ASP A 326 -17.88 -15.22 1.95
N GLU A 327 -17.56 -14.39 0.95
CA GLU A 327 -18.10 -14.51 -0.40
C GLU A 327 -17.22 -15.39 -1.32
N THR A 328 -16.06 -15.87 -0.83
CA THR A 328 -15.18 -16.81 -1.58
C THR A 328 -15.88 -18.13 -1.88
N GLY A 329 -16.72 -18.60 -0.96
CA GLY A 329 -17.45 -19.86 -1.09
C GLY A 329 -18.76 -19.77 -1.85
N TRP A 330 -19.04 -18.63 -2.51
CA TRP A 330 -20.32 -18.40 -3.19
C TRP A 330 -20.57 -19.41 -4.33
N GLN A 331 -19.50 -19.82 -5.03
CA GLN A 331 -19.57 -20.81 -6.11
C GLN A 331 -19.30 -22.24 -5.61
N ASP A 332 -18.34 -22.41 -4.69
CA ASP A 332 -17.99 -23.68 -4.06
C ASP A 332 -17.81 -23.49 -2.55
N PRO A 333 -18.67 -24.07 -1.69
CA PRO A 333 -18.54 -23.97 -0.24
C PRO A 333 -17.21 -24.49 0.34
N GLN A 334 -16.50 -25.38 -0.36
CA GLN A 334 -15.17 -25.84 0.08
C GLN A 334 -14.09 -24.78 -0.13
N GLU A 335 -14.31 -23.83 -1.04
CA GLU A 335 -13.30 -22.83 -1.40
C GLU A 335 -12.97 -21.92 -0.22
N THR A 336 -13.95 -21.52 0.59
CA THR A 336 -13.69 -20.75 1.81
C THR A 336 -12.79 -21.52 2.79
N LYS A 337 -12.96 -22.84 2.88
CA LYS A 337 -12.11 -23.68 3.73
C LYS A 337 -10.69 -23.75 3.17
N THR A 338 -10.54 -24.01 1.87
CA THR A 338 -9.25 -24.02 1.17
C THR A 338 -8.51 -22.69 1.29
N PHE A 339 -9.24 -21.58 1.19
CA PHE A 339 -8.71 -20.23 1.36
C PHE A 339 -8.17 -20.03 2.78
N LEU A 340 -8.94 -20.40 3.80
CA LEU A 340 -8.53 -20.30 5.20
C LEU A 340 -7.32 -21.20 5.52
N GLU A 341 -7.26 -22.41 4.96
CA GLU A 341 -6.11 -23.30 5.08
C GLU A 341 -4.86 -22.67 4.44
N THR A 342 -5.00 -22.12 3.24
CA THR A 342 -3.93 -21.41 2.53
C THR A 342 -3.44 -20.19 3.33
N LEU A 343 -4.37 -19.40 3.88
CA LEU A 343 -4.07 -18.25 4.74
C LEU A 343 -3.32 -18.69 6.00
N THR A 344 -3.69 -19.83 6.59
CA THR A 344 -2.99 -20.42 7.76
C THR A 344 -1.55 -20.80 7.40
N HIS A 345 -1.35 -21.42 6.23
CA HIS A 345 -0.03 -21.81 5.76
C HIS A 345 0.87 -20.60 5.50
N LEU A 346 0.35 -19.52 4.93
CA LEU A 346 1.09 -18.28 4.67
C LEU A 346 1.45 -17.54 5.96
N THR A 347 0.46 -17.37 6.84
CA THR A 347 0.59 -16.53 8.04
C THR A 347 1.22 -17.27 9.22
N GLY A 348 1.40 -18.59 9.10
CA GLY A 348 1.98 -19.42 10.15
C GLY A 348 1.04 -19.63 11.33
N GLY A 349 -0.27 -19.57 11.12
CA GLY A 349 -1.31 -19.67 12.17
C GLY A 349 -1.22 -20.91 13.06
N ASP A 350 -0.51 -21.95 12.62
CA ASP A 350 -0.23 -23.18 13.38
C ASP A 350 1.21 -23.23 13.98
N LYS A 351 2.16 -22.44 13.45
CA LYS A 351 3.58 -22.44 13.87
C LYS A 351 3.90 -21.45 14.99
N LEU A 352 2.92 -20.71 15.50
CA LEU A 352 3.01 -20.05 16.81
C LEU A 352 2.99 -21.05 17.99
N LEU A 353 2.84 -22.36 17.71
CA LEU A 353 2.79 -23.46 18.69
C LEU A 353 4.13 -24.03 19.15
N ASP A 354 5.27 -23.74 18.51
CA ASP A 354 6.53 -24.40 18.88
C ASP A 354 7.62 -23.43 19.39
N LYS A 355 7.48 -23.02 20.65
CA LYS A 355 8.59 -22.44 21.44
C LYS A 355 9.67 -23.49 21.79
N ARG A 356 9.48 -24.77 21.47
CA ARG A 356 10.45 -25.85 21.81
C ARG A 356 11.62 -25.99 20.84
N LEU A 357 11.61 -25.27 19.71
CA LEU A 357 12.72 -25.24 18.74
C LEU A 357 13.48 -23.90 18.77
N GLU A 358 13.42 -23.14 19.87
CA GLU A 358 14.24 -21.94 20.10
C GLU A 358 15.68 -22.27 20.56
N GLY A 359 16.24 -23.37 20.07
CA GLY A 359 17.65 -23.69 20.16
C GLY A 359 18.18 -23.85 18.74
N PHE A 360 19.08 -22.95 18.33
CA PHE A 360 19.71 -22.80 17.01
C PHE A 360 19.12 -21.72 16.09
N GLY A 361 19.82 -20.57 16.08
CA GLY A 361 19.85 -19.64 14.96
C GLY A 361 18.73 -18.61 14.93
N SER A 362 19.00 -17.43 15.46
CA SER A 362 18.15 -16.23 15.37
C SER A 362 18.09 -15.72 13.91
N SER A 363 17.31 -16.38 13.06
CA SER A 363 16.88 -15.83 11.77
C SER A 363 15.66 -14.93 12.03
N ARG A 364 15.76 -13.63 11.72
CA ARG A 364 14.66 -12.65 11.83
C ARG A 364 13.41 -13.23 11.14
N LYS A 365 12.43 -13.70 11.91
CA LYS A 365 11.14 -14.14 11.36
C LYS A 365 10.26 -12.92 11.10
N SER A 366 9.82 -12.77 9.87
CA SER A 366 8.89 -11.72 9.46
C SER A 366 7.57 -11.83 10.19
N THR A 367 7.02 -10.70 10.64
CA THR A 367 5.78 -10.69 11.44
C THR A 367 4.57 -10.41 10.55
N TRP A 368 3.54 -11.25 10.64
CA TRP A 368 2.27 -11.01 9.94
C TRP A 368 1.31 -10.19 10.81
N LYS A 369 0.57 -9.30 10.14
CA LYS A 369 -0.51 -8.49 10.68
C LYS A 369 -1.72 -8.64 9.77
N VAL A 370 -2.65 -9.49 10.17
CA VAL A 370 -3.81 -9.85 9.36
C VAL A 370 -5.03 -9.06 9.82
N LEU A 371 -5.77 -8.49 8.87
CA LEU A 371 -7.07 -7.89 9.10
C LEU A 371 -8.08 -8.47 8.12
N LEU A 372 -9.14 -9.05 8.65
CA LEU A 372 -10.21 -9.64 7.86
C LEU A 372 -11.48 -8.81 7.97
N ALA A 373 -12.17 -8.59 6.86
CA ALA A 373 -13.52 -8.06 6.83
C ALA A 373 -14.46 -9.08 6.20
N SER A 374 -15.53 -9.46 6.92
CA SER A 374 -16.51 -10.43 6.43
C SER A 374 -17.87 -10.25 7.11
N ARG A 375 -18.89 -10.98 6.66
CA ARG A 375 -20.08 -11.23 7.49
C ARG A 375 -19.74 -12.17 8.65
N LEU A 376 -20.66 -12.29 9.60
CA LEU A 376 -20.55 -13.31 10.65
C LEU A 376 -20.70 -14.69 10.01
N HIS A 377 -19.61 -15.46 9.99
CA HIS A 377 -19.53 -16.75 9.29
C HIS A 377 -18.86 -17.78 10.19
N ALA A 378 -19.47 -18.96 10.35
CA ALA A 378 -19.02 -19.95 11.33
C ALA A 378 -17.59 -20.46 11.09
N LEU A 379 -17.20 -20.71 9.83
CA LEU A 379 -15.85 -21.15 9.51
C LEU A 379 -14.80 -20.07 9.80
N ILE A 380 -15.12 -18.81 9.49
CA ILE A 380 -14.23 -17.68 9.74
C ILE A 380 -14.10 -17.48 11.25
N SER A 381 -15.22 -17.52 11.99
CA SER A 381 -15.22 -17.43 13.45
C SER A 381 -14.41 -18.56 14.11
N ARG A 382 -14.50 -19.79 13.60
CA ARG A 382 -13.73 -20.92 14.13
C ARG A 382 -12.24 -20.76 13.83
N TRP A 383 -11.91 -20.29 12.64
CA TRP A 383 -10.54 -20.04 12.22
C TRP A 383 -9.91 -18.89 12.99
N THR A 384 -10.62 -17.77 13.18
CA THR A 384 -10.12 -16.64 13.98
C THR A 384 -9.95 -17.02 15.45
N GLY A 385 -10.81 -17.91 15.97
CA GLY A 385 -10.70 -18.46 17.32
C GLY A 385 -9.58 -19.49 17.53
N SER A 386 -8.97 -20.05 16.48
CA SER A 386 -7.86 -21.02 16.63
C SER A 386 -6.50 -20.37 16.86
N TRP A 387 -6.39 -19.04 16.74
CA TRP A 387 -5.16 -18.29 17.00
C TRP A 387 -4.94 -18.19 18.52
N ARG A 388 -3.94 -18.92 19.04
CA ARG A 388 -3.83 -19.21 20.50
C ARG A 388 -3.25 -18.10 21.39
N ARG A 389 -2.55 -17.08 20.86
CA ARG A 389 -1.87 -16.10 21.72
C ARG A 389 -2.81 -15.04 22.30
N GLU A 390 -3.82 -14.64 21.53
CA GLU A 390 -5.06 -13.99 22.00
C GLU A 390 -6.15 -14.32 20.96
N PRO A 391 -7.42 -14.57 21.36
CA PRO A 391 -8.48 -14.74 20.39
C PRO A 391 -8.52 -13.50 19.49
N ALA A 392 -8.64 -13.69 18.17
CA ALA A 392 -8.73 -12.58 17.23
C ALA A 392 -9.68 -11.52 17.77
N LEU A 393 -9.23 -10.26 17.74
CA LEU A 393 -10.08 -9.18 18.19
C LEU A 393 -11.22 -9.00 17.17
N ALA A 394 -12.37 -9.56 17.52
CA ALA A 394 -13.58 -9.50 16.73
C ALA A 394 -14.28 -8.15 16.98
N VAL A 395 -14.35 -7.31 15.96
CA VAL A 395 -15.01 -6.00 16.01
C VAL A 395 -16.26 -6.05 15.15
N SER A 396 -17.42 -5.90 15.78
CA SER A 396 -18.69 -5.75 15.04
C SER A 396 -18.92 -4.29 14.70
N ILE A 397 -19.03 -3.97 13.40
CA ILE A 397 -19.35 -2.61 12.94
C ILE A 397 -20.70 -2.17 13.49
N ASP A 398 -21.68 -3.08 13.55
CA ASP A 398 -23.05 -2.77 13.97
C ASP A 398 -23.10 -2.23 15.41
N THR A 399 -22.11 -2.56 16.25
CA THR A 399 -21.99 -2.07 17.63
C THR A 399 -21.44 -0.65 17.72
N TYR A 400 -20.57 -0.24 16.79
CA TYR A 400 -19.77 0.98 16.93
C TYR A 400 -19.97 2.02 15.83
N ALA A 401 -20.74 1.71 14.79
CA ALA A 401 -20.96 2.60 13.63
C ALA A 401 -21.93 3.76 13.87
N LYS A 402 -22.53 3.89 15.06
CA LYS A 402 -23.49 4.96 15.35
C LYS A 402 -22.96 6.37 15.05
N PRO A 403 -21.72 6.74 15.42
CA PRO A 403 -21.15 8.05 15.06
C PRO A 403 -21.03 8.26 13.54
N ASP A 404 -20.70 7.21 12.80
CA ASP A 404 -20.60 7.27 11.34
C ASP A 404 -21.98 7.48 10.69
N LEU A 405 -23.02 6.82 11.21
CA LEU A 405 -24.41 7.00 10.78
C LEU A 405 -24.90 8.43 11.06
N GLU A 406 -24.65 8.96 12.26
CA GLU A 406 -25.00 10.32 12.63
C GLU A 406 -24.32 11.35 11.71
N ASN A 407 -23.01 11.17 11.46
CA ASN A 407 -22.26 12.01 10.52
C ASN A 407 -22.85 11.94 9.10
N PHE A 408 -23.16 10.74 8.61
CA PHE A 408 -23.76 10.54 7.29
C PHE A 408 -25.11 11.25 7.17
N ILE A 409 -25.99 11.09 8.16
CA ILE A 409 -27.32 11.73 8.17
C ILE A 409 -27.15 13.25 8.15
N SER A 410 -26.26 13.80 8.98
CA SER A 410 -26.01 15.25 9.04
C SER A 410 -25.51 15.81 7.70
N VAL A 411 -24.54 15.14 7.08
CA VAL A 411 -23.97 15.58 5.80
C VAL A 411 -25.00 15.47 4.67
N GLU A 412 -25.74 14.36 4.61
CA GLU A 412 -26.76 14.15 3.58
C GLU A 412 -27.93 15.13 3.73
N LEU A 413 -28.33 15.44 4.96
CA LEU A 413 -29.37 16.44 5.24
C LEU A 413 -28.93 17.82 4.77
N SER A 414 -27.73 18.26 5.17
CA SER A 414 -27.11 19.50 4.70
C SER A 414 -27.04 19.58 3.17
N ARG A 415 -26.68 18.47 2.51
CA ARG A 415 -26.62 18.39 1.05
C ARG A 415 -28.00 18.55 0.40
N ARG A 416 -29.03 17.88 0.93
CA ARG A 416 -30.41 17.97 0.39
C ARG A 416 -31.02 19.35 0.58
N LEU A 417 -30.72 20.03 1.69
CA LEU A 417 -31.12 21.42 1.93
C LEU A 417 -30.47 22.37 0.91
N LYS A 418 -29.14 22.24 0.71
CA LYS A 418 -28.39 23.06 -0.27
C LYS A 418 -28.88 22.89 -1.70
N VAL A 419 -29.20 21.66 -2.11
CA VAL A 419 -29.71 21.36 -3.46
C VAL A 419 -31.22 21.67 -3.60
N GLY A 420 -31.89 22.05 -2.52
CA GLY A 420 -33.31 22.37 -2.52
C GLY A 420 -34.24 21.15 -2.69
N ARG A 421 -33.71 19.92 -2.56
CA ARG A 421 -34.49 18.67 -2.55
C ARG A 421 -35.26 18.46 -1.25
N LEU A 422 -34.83 19.12 -0.18
CA LEU A 422 -35.55 19.21 1.08
C LEU A 422 -35.72 20.69 1.44
N ARG A 423 -36.91 21.07 1.90
CA ARG A 423 -37.19 22.42 2.42
C ARG A 423 -37.78 22.27 3.81
N LEU A 424 -37.10 22.84 4.80
CA LEU A 424 -37.58 22.87 6.16
C LEU A 424 -38.34 24.17 6.40
N ARG A 425 -39.52 24.08 7.00
CA ARG A 425 -40.31 25.25 7.42
C ARG A 425 -39.78 25.86 8.72
N ASN A 426 -38.99 25.09 9.48
CA ASN A 426 -38.38 25.49 10.75
C ASN A 426 -37.01 24.82 10.87
N ALA A 427 -35.99 25.57 11.30
CA ALA A 427 -34.64 25.06 11.54
C ALA A 427 -34.58 24.00 12.66
N ALA A 428 -35.47 24.04 13.65
CA ALA A 428 -35.52 23.04 14.72
C ALA A 428 -35.83 21.61 14.23
N LEU A 429 -36.48 21.49 13.06
CA LEU A 429 -36.82 20.19 12.46
C LEU A 429 -35.58 19.41 11.99
N GLU A 430 -34.47 20.10 11.74
CA GLU A 430 -33.21 19.46 11.35
C GLU A 430 -32.73 18.48 12.43
N GLN A 431 -32.66 18.93 13.69
CA GLN A 431 -32.24 18.05 14.80
C GLN A 431 -33.26 16.95 15.09
N GLU A 432 -34.55 17.23 14.91
CA GLU A 432 -35.60 16.21 15.08
C GLU A 432 -35.48 15.10 14.02
N ILE A 433 -35.20 15.46 12.77
CA ILE A 433 -34.96 14.51 11.67
C ILE A 433 -33.74 13.64 11.97
N VAL A 434 -32.61 14.25 12.34
CA VAL A 434 -31.39 13.51 12.72
C VAL A 434 -31.71 12.53 13.85
N THR A 435 -32.34 12.99 14.93
CA THR A 435 -32.65 12.16 16.09
C THR A 435 -33.60 11.00 15.74
N LYS A 436 -34.65 11.26 14.95
CA LYS A 436 -35.62 10.22 14.56
C LYS A 436 -35.00 9.18 13.63
N ILE A 437 -34.19 9.61 12.67
CA ILE A 437 -33.53 8.67 11.74
C ILE A 437 -32.48 7.86 12.50
N THR A 438 -31.62 8.49 13.30
CA THR A 438 -30.57 7.77 14.06
C THR A 438 -31.16 6.74 15.03
N ARG A 439 -32.35 6.98 15.61
CA ARG A 439 -33.02 5.99 16.48
C ARG A 439 -33.41 4.69 15.77
N HIS A 440 -33.59 4.72 14.46
CA HIS A 440 -34.00 3.55 13.65
C HIS A 440 -32.91 3.13 12.65
N ALA A 441 -31.79 3.85 12.59
CA ALA A 441 -30.69 3.54 11.69
C ALA A 441 -29.83 2.44 12.30
N GLY A 442 -29.61 1.36 11.55
CA GLY A 442 -28.78 0.23 12.00
C GLY A 442 -29.48 -0.79 12.91
N THR A 443 -30.82 -0.71 13.05
CA THR A 443 -31.65 -1.74 13.70
C THR A 443 -32.20 -2.75 12.71
#